data_AF-A0AAP9NHP5-F1
#
_entry.id   AF-A0AAP9NHP5-F1
#
_cell.length_a   1.000
_cell.length_b   1.000
_cell.length_c   1.000
_cell.angle_alpha   90.00
_cell.angle_beta   90.00
_cell.angle_gamma   90.00
#
_symmetry.space_group_name_H-M   'P 1'
#
loop_
_entity.id
_entity.type
_entity.pdbx_description
1 polymer ?
#
loop_
_entity_poly.entity_id
_entity_poly.type
_entity_poly.pdbx_seq_one_letter_code
_entity_poly.pdbx_strand_id
1 'polypeptide(L)'
;MIQPVRSRQARKDYINHFRQEKPLEGVFFTDFIREVLEKRSRRKSEHYAAVYDAIIKHIDRFSEKYDCDIYTNSITEEFLEDFISYLENRGLRHNTILGYIQKIQSLVRRAGQYNYAVDTTYDEVEIREEPAFAVFLSMNEISRIYYYKFENQDRRKARERIRDLFVIGCLTALRYSDYSTLTNQNLVNGYIVKRTKKTNVDVKIPAHDFVKEIFEKYEGDIPCHLCIQHFNKYLKRVMREIGLNDKVTYSFTKAGKLHTVTKEKWELISSHTARRSAATNMYLTGRMKTLEIMRLTGHRSEQNFFRYIRLTHDDTARSISGDMFFRK
;
A
#
# COMPACT_ATOMS: atom_id res chain seq x y z
N MET A 1 -6.94 50.76 54.63
CA MET A 1 -7.58 50.25 53.40
C MET A 1 -7.28 48.75 53.30
N ILE A 2 -8.25 47.92 53.64
CA ILE A 2 -8.11 46.44 53.66
C ILE A 2 -8.65 45.93 52.31
N GLN A 3 -7.83 45.23 51.54
CA GLN A 3 -8.29 44.58 50.30
C GLN A 3 -9.20 43.39 50.64
N PRO A 4 -10.30 43.17 49.90
CA PRO A 4 -11.19 42.05 50.17
C PRO A 4 -10.54 40.73 49.76
N VAL A 5 -10.54 39.78 50.69
CA VAL A 5 -10.16 38.38 50.47
C VAL A 5 -11.12 37.79 49.43
N ARG A 6 -10.60 37.46 48.24
CA ARG A 6 -11.36 36.72 47.23
C ARG A 6 -11.80 35.37 47.81
N SER A 7 -13.12 35.18 47.95
CA SER A 7 -13.70 33.87 48.23
C SER A 7 -13.29 32.90 47.11
N ARG A 8 -12.45 31.92 47.43
CA ARG A 8 -12.10 30.84 46.51
C ARG A 8 -13.31 29.92 46.40
N GLN A 9 -14.10 30.06 45.35
CA GLN A 9 -14.97 28.97 44.88
C GLN A 9 -14.11 27.72 44.69
N ALA A 10 -14.63 26.56 45.10
CA ALA A 10 -13.99 25.27 44.90
C ALA A 10 -13.61 25.13 43.43
N ARG A 11 -12.30 25.07 43.13
CA ARG A 11 -11.82 24.81 41.77
C ARG A 11 -12.33 23.42 41.38
N LYS A 12 -13.06 23.32 40.27
CA LYS A 12 -13.39 22.02 39.68
C LYS A 12 -12.10 21.25 39.52
N ASP A 13 -12.01 20.09 40.17
CA ASP A 13 -10.86 19.23 40.13
C ASP A 13 -10.78 18.53 38.77
N TYR A 14 -10.31 19.28 37.78
CA TYR A 14 -10.22 18.85 36.38
C TYR A 14 -9.27 17.66 36.21
N ILE A 15 -8.34 17.50 37.15
CA ILE A 15 -7.32 16.44 37.15
C ILE A 15 -7.92 15.13 37.68
N ASN A 16 -8.69 15.18 38.77
CA ASN A 16 -9.31 13.98 39.33
C ASN A 16 -10.54 13.49 38.57
N HIS A 17 -11.13 14.28 37.65
CA HIS A 17 -12.21 13.79 36.78
C HIS A 17 -11.77 12.65 35.83
N PHE A 18 -10.46 12.50 35.59
CA PHE A 18 -9.89 11.43 34.75
C PHE A 18 -9.36 10.24 35.55
N ARG A 19 -9.27 10.33 36.88
CA ARG A 19 -8.93 9.18 37.72
C ARG A 19 -10.20 8.41 38.03
N GLN A 20 -10.45 7.36 37.25
CA GLN A 20 -11.47 6.38 37.60
C GLN A 20 -10.90 5.46 38.69
N GLU A 21 -11.61 5.36 39.81
CA GLU A 21 -11.29 4.48 40.96
C GLU A 21 -11.72 3.02 40.75
N LYS A 22 -12.29 2.67 39.60
CA LYS A 22 -12.71 1.29 39.32
C LYS A 22 -11.50 0.43 38.96
N PRO A 23 -11.44 -0.84 39.41
CA PRO A 23 -10.45 -1.79 38.91
C PRO A 23 -10.56 -1.87 37.39
N LEU A 24 -9.42 -1.94 36.71
CA LEU A 24 -9.39 -2.13 35.27
C LEU A 24 -10.02 -3.49 34.98
N GLU A 25 -11.13 -3.50 34.23
CA GLU A 25 -11.77 -4.73 33.76
C GLU A 25 -11.40 -4.96 32.29
N GLY A 26 -11.19 -6.24 31.95
CA GLY A 26 -11.04 -6.67 30.57
C GLY A 26 -12.40 -6.68 29.88
N VAL A 27 -12.44 -6.29 28.60
CA VAL A 27 -13.66 -6.36 27.77
C VAL A 27 -13.43 -7.30 26.61
N PHE A 28 -14.52 -7.87 26.07
CA PHE A 28 -14.45 -8.69 24.87
C PHE A 28 -13.73 -7.95 23.75
N PHE A 29 -12.68 -8.56 23.22
CA PHE A 29 -11.78 -7.85 22.33
C PHE A 29 -12.46 -7.50 21.00
N THR A 30 -13.31 -8.36 20.47
CA THR A 30 -14.04 -8.09 19.22
C THR A 30 -15.07 -6.97 19.37
N ASP A 31 -15.74 -6.89 20.52
CA ASP A 31 -16.63 -5.76 20.85
C ASP A 31 -15.87 -4.45 20.94
N PHE A 32 -14.71 -4.46 21.61
CA PHE A 32 -13.82 -3.30 21.65
C PHE A 32 -13.38 -2.85 20.25
N ILE A 33 -13.05 -3.79 19.35
CA ILE A 33 -12.72 -3.45 17.96
C ILE A 33 -13.91 -2.78 17.26
N ARG A 34 -15.13 -3.29 17.42
CA ARG A 34 -16.35 -2.73 16.82
C ARG A 34 -16.61 -1.31 17.32
N GLU A 35 -16.54 -1.08 18.63
CA GLU A 35 -16.69 0.26 19.23
C GLU A 35 -15.67 1.25 18.66
N VAL A 36 -14.42 0.81 18.55
CA VAL A 36 -13.33 1.57 17.94
C VAL A 36 -13.61 1.93 16.49
N LEU A 37 -14.15 0.99 15.71
CA LEU A 37 -14.49 1.19 14.32
C LEU A 37 -15.65 2.17 14.18
N GLU A 38 -16.69 2.07 15.00
CA GLU A 38 -17.82 3.00 15.01
C GLU A 38 -17.36 4.43 15.30
N LYS A 39 -16.54 4.62 16.34
CA LYS A 39 -15.97 5.93 16.69
C LYS A 39 -15.10 6.53 15.57
N ARG A 40 -14.48 5.69 14.73
CA ARG A 40 -13.54 6.12 13.68
C ARG A 40 -14.09 6.07 12.26
N SER A 41 -15.26 5.46 12.06
CA SER A 41 -15.91 5.24 10.76
C SER A 41 -15.97 6.52 9.92
N ARG A 42 -16.27 7.67 10.56
CA ARG A 42 -16.36 8.99 9.92
C ARG A 42 -15.02 9.55 9.39
N ARG A 43 -13.87 9.04 9.84
CA ARG A 43 -12.54 9.61 9.55
C ARG A 43 -11.63 8.68 8.73
N LYS A 44 -12.09 7.48 8.37
CA LYS A 44 -11.27 6.45 7.73
C LYS A 44 -11.96 5.86 6.51
N SER A 45 -11.17 5.37 5.57
CA SER A 45 -11.66 4.76 4.32
C SER A 45 -12.37 3.44 4.57
N GLU A 46 -13.30 3.03 3.69
CA GLU A 46 -13.96 1.71 3.72
C GLU A 46 -12.95 0.54 3.81
N HIS A 47 -11.83 0.64 3.09
CA HIS A 47 -10.77 -0.38 3.14
C HIS A 47 -10.15 -0.55 4.54
N TYR A 48 -10.16 0.51 5.36
CA TYR A 48 -9.70 0.41 6.75
C TYR A 48 -10.62 -0.52 7.53
N ALA A 49 -11.95 -0.32 7.46
CA ALA A 49 -12.93 -1.16 8.16
C ALA A 49 -12.83 -2.64 7.74
N ALA A 50 -12.76 -2.91 6.44
CA ALA A 50 -12.68 -4.28 5.90
C ALA A 50 -11.50 -5.10 6.47
N VAL A 51 -10.38 -4.46 6.83
CA VAL A 51 -9.25 -5.17 7.45
C VAL A 51 -9.56 -5.58 8.89
N TYR A 52 -10.23 -4.73 9.67
CA TYR A 52 -10.64 -5.08 11.03
C TYR A 52 -11.76 -6.11 11.03
N ASP A 53 -12.69 -6.06 10.07
CA ASP A 53 -13.71 -7.11 9.90
C ASP A 53 -13.07 -8.48 9.65
N ALA A 54 -11.98 -8.52 8.88
CA ALA A 54 -11.23 -9.75 8.67
C ALA A 54 -10.54 -10.24 9.96
N ILE A 55 -9.96 -9.32 10.74
CA ILE A 55 -9.36 -9.64 12.05
C ILE A 55 -10.42 -10.20 12.99
N ILE A 56 -11.57 -9.51 13.16
CA ILE A 56 -12.69 -9.96 13.99
C ILE A 56 -13.10 -11.38 13.61
N LYS A 57 -13.32 -11.65 12.31
CA LYS A 57 -13.68 -13.01 11.84
C LYS A 57 -12.64 -14.07 12.17
N HIS A 58 -11.36 -13.71 12.19
CA HIS A 58 -10.31 -14.65 12.56
C HIS A 58 -10.28 -14.92 14.07
N ILE A 59 -10.54 -13.88 14.88
CA ILE A 59 -10.62 -13.97 16.34
C ILE A 59 -11.85 -14.76 16.77
N ASP A 60 -13.03 -14.48 16.20
CA ASP A 60 -14.27 -15.23 16.47
C ASP A 60 -14.08 -16.72 16.17
N ARG A 61 -13.49 -17.06 15.01
CA ARG A 61 -13.20 -18.46 14.64
C ARG A 61 -12.13 -19.12 15.51
N PHE A 62 -11.19 -18.34 16.06
CA PHE A 62 -10.20 -18.86 16.99
C PHE A 62 -10.89 -19.19 18.32
N SER A 63 -11.69 -18.25 18.83
CA SER A 63 -12.53 -18.43 20.02
C SER A 63 -13.42 -19.66 19.90
N GLU A 64 -14.15 -19.82 18.79
CA GLU A 64 -14.98 -21.01 18.51
C GLU A 64 -14.18 -22.32 18.46
N LYS A 65 -12.97 -22.30 17.89
CA LYS A 65 -12.15 -23.50 17.71
C LYS A 65 -11.55 -24.00 19.02
N TYR A 66 -11.13 -23.09 19.88
CA TYR A 66 -10.45 -23.39 21.13
C TYR A 66 -11.36 -23.25 22.35
N ASP A 67 -12.65 -22.96 22.14
CA ASP A 67 -13.67 -22.76 23.17
C ASP A 67 -13.21 -21.79 24.26
N CYS A 68 -12.76 -20.60 23.83
CA CYS A 68 -12.19 -19.60 24.72
C CYS A 68 -12.72 -18.20 24.43
N ASP A 69 -12.96 -17.44 25.49
CA ASP A 69 -13.32 -16.03 25.41
C ASP A 69 -12.06 -15.17 25.36
N ILE A 70 -12.01 -14.24 24.39
CA ILE A 70 -10.83 -13.40 24.14
C ILE A 70 -11.13 -11.98 24.62
N TYR A 71 -10.54 -11.62 25.76
CA TYR A 71 -10.62 -10.27 26.34
C TYR A 71 -9.38 -9.43 26.02
N THR A 72 -9.47 -8.12 26.24
CA THR A 72 -8.33 -7.19 26.08
C THR A 72 -7.11 -7.54 26.92
N ASN A 73 -7.31 -8.16 28.10
CA ASN A 73 -6.25 -8.66 28.99
C ASN A 73 -5.86 -10.12 28.75
N SER A 74 -6.56 -10.83 27.85
CA SER A 74 -6.20 -12.21 27.45
C SER A 74 -5.17 -12.24 26.32
N ILE A 75 -4.83 -11.09 25.74
CA ILE A 75 -3.89 -11.00 24.63
C ILE A 75 -2.47 -10.85 25.21
N THR A 76 -1.87 -11.99 25.53
CA THR A 76 -0.47 -12.11 25.96
C THR A 76 0.46 -12.38 24.78
N GLU A 77 1.77 -12.48 25.02
CA GLU A 77 2.75 -12.99 24.07
C GLU A 77 2.34 -14.39 23.56
N GLU A 78 2.04 -15.32 24.47
CA GLU A 78 1.70 -16.71 24.13
C GLU A 78 0.42 -16.79 23.30
N PHE A 79 -0.60 -16.00 23.63
CA PHE A 79 -1.81 -15.92 22.82
C PHE A 79 -1.50 -15.48 21.38
N LEU A 80 -0.62 -14.47 21.21
CA LEU A 80 -0.26 -13.99 19.88
C LEU A 80 0.54 -15.03 19.11
N GLU A 81 1.44 -15.80 19.74
CA GLU A 81 2.15 -16.91 19.11
C GLU A 81 1.20 -18.03 18.65
N ASP A 82 0.25 -18.42 19.49
CA ASP A 82 -0.78 -19.39 19.14
C ASP A 82 -1.68 -18.87 18.02
N PHE A 83 -2.02 -17.58 18.07
CA PHE A 83 -2.83 -16.95 17.04
C PHE A 83 -2.10 -16.87 15.70
N ILE A 84 -0.79 -16.60 15.69
CA ILE A 84 0.08 -16.67 14.49
C ILE A 84 0.03 -18.08 13.91
N SER A 85 0.29 -19.10 14.75
CA SER A 85 0.25 -20.50 14.36
C SER A 85 -1.11 -20.91 13.78
N TYR A 86 -2.20 -20.41 14.36
CA TYR A 86 -3.54 -20.57 13.81
C TYR A 86 -3.68 -19.91 12.42
N LEU A 87 -3.25 -18.65 12.24
CA LEU A 87 -3.34 -17.96 10.96
C LEU A 87 -2.49 -18.61 9.86
N GLU A 88 -1.34 -19.17 10.22
CA GLU A 88 -0.51 -19.99 9.32
C GLU A 88 -1.26 -21.25 8.90
N ASN A 89 -1.87 -21.97 9.84
CA ASN A 89 -2.70 -23.13 9.55
C ASN A 89 -3.92 -22.80 8.68
N ARG A 90 -4.43 -21.57 8.73
CA ARG A 90 -5.47 -21.05 7.81
C ARG A 90 -4.93 -20.71 6.41
N GLY A 91 -3.64 -20.89 6.17
CA GLY A 91 -3.01 -20.71 4.86
C GLY A 91 -2.70 -19.27 4.49
N LEU A 92 -2.59 -18.36 5.47
CA LEU A 92 -2.30 -16.96 5.20
C LEU A 92 -0.84 -16.74 4.77
N ARG A 93 -0.60 -15.61 4.11
CA ARG A 93 0.76 -15.13 3.77
C ARG A 93 1.40 -14.50 5.01
N HIS A 94 2.71 -14.67 5.16
CA HIS A 94 3.49 -14.11 6.28
C HIS A 94 3.23 -12.61 6.49
N ASN A 95 3.40 -11.78 5.45
CA ASN A 95 3.15 -10.34 5.55
C ASN A 95 1.68 -9.97 5.84
N THR A 96 0.72 -10.86 5.55
CA THR A 96 -0.68 -10.66 5.95
C THR A 96 -0.83 -10.88 7.46
N ILE A 97 -0.22 -11.94 7.99
CA ILE A 97 -0.20 -12.26 9.42
C ILE A 97 0.45 -11.11 10.18
N LEU A 98 1.66 -10.69 9.79
CA LEU A 98 2.34 -9.51 10.33
C LEU A 98 1.40 -8.29 10.40
N GLY A 99 0.70 -8.02 9.28
CA GLY A 99 -0.21 -6.88 9.20
C GLY A 99 -1.44 -6.98 10.12
N TYR A 100 -1.87 -8.18 10.49
CA TYR A 100 -2.92 -8.42 11.49
C TYR A 100 -2.38 -8.27 12.90
N ILE A 101 -1.25 -8.91 13.23
CA ILE A 101 -0.63 -8.84 14.56
C ILE A 101 -0.30 -7.39 14.94
N GLN A 102 0.32 -6.62 14.05
CA GLN A 102 0.58 -5.19 14.30
C GLN A 102 -0.69 -4.37 14.58
N LYS A 103 -1.83 -4.75 13.99
CA LYS A 103 -3.12 -4.07 14.24
C LYS A 103 -3.72 -4.50 15.57
N ILE A 104 -3.59 -5.78 15.93
CA ILE A 104 -3.99 -6.31 17.23
C ILE A 104 -3.18 -5.62 18.34
N GLN A 105 -1.85 -5.60 18.25
CA GLN A 105 -0.98 -4.88 19.19
C GLN A 105 -1.37 -3.40 19.32
N SER A 106 -1.63 -2.72 18.18
CA SER A 106 -2.12 -1.33 18.19
C SER A 106 -3.52 -1.16 18.80
N LEU A 107 -4.37 -2.19 18.77
CA LEU A 107 -5.69 -2.20 19.39
C LEU A 107 -5.56 -2.40 20.90
N VAL A 108 -4.78 -3.38 21.35
CA VAL A 108 -4.51 -3.64 22.78
C VAL A 108 -3.89 -2.41 23.45
N ARG A 109 -2.84 -1.83 22.84
CA ARG A 109 -2.25 -0.56 23.31
C ARG A 109 -3.30 0.54 23.50
N ARG A 110 -4.29 0.59 22.62
CA ARG A 110 -5.37 1.58 22.68
C ARG A 110 -6.45 1.22 23.70
N ALA A 111 -6.70 -0.05 23.96
CA ALA A 111 -7.56 -0.48 25.05
C ALA A 111 -6.98 0.00 26.39
N GLY A 112 -5.67 -0.14 26.59
CA GLY A 112 -4.98 0.43 27.75
C GLY A 112 -5.12 1.96 27.86
N GLN A 113 -5.05 2.68 26.72
CA GLN A 113 -5.31 4.14 26.69
C GLN A 113 -6.76 4.51 27.04
N TYR A 114 -7.70 3.58 26.89
CA TYR A 114 -9.11 3.75 27.27
C TYR A 114 -9.38 3.25 28.70
N ASN A 115 -8.33 2.91 29.46
CA ASN A 115 -8.40 2.34 30.80
C ASN A 115 -9.16 1.01 30.85
N TYR A 116 -9.00 0.15 29.85
CA TYR A 116 -9.33 -1.27 29.96
C TYR A 116 -8.12 -2.06 30.46
N ALA A 117 -8.37 -3.18 31.15
CA ALA A 117 -7.29 -4.10 31.50
C ALA A 117 -6.65 -4.68 30.24
N VAL A 118 -5.32 -4.65 30.19
CA VAL A 118 -4.52 -5.23 29.12
C VAL A 118 -3.33 -5.93 29.74
N ASP A 119 -2.87 -6.98 29.09
CA ASP A 119 -1.56 -7.54 29.39
C ASP A 119 -0.47 -6.61 28.82
N THR A 120 0.76 -6.69 29.30
CA THR A 120 1.89 -5.88 28.79
C THR A 120 2.78 -6.62 27.80
N THR A 121 2.74 -7.96 27.80
CA THR A 121 3.57 -8.85 26.96
C THR A 121 3.15 -8.87 25.49
N TYR A 122 1.96 -8.35 25.14
CA TYR A 122 1.49 -8.30 23.75
C TYR A 122 2.46 -7.63 22.77
N ASP A 123 3.32 -6.71 23.23
CA ASP A 123 4.26 -5.96 22.40
C ASP A 123 5.63 -6.67 22.28
N GLU A 124 5.83 -7.81 22.95
CA GLU A 124 7.06 -8.61 22.93
C GLU A 124 7.18 -9.49 21.67
N VAL A 125 6.03 -9.84 21.06
CA VAL A 125 6.00 -10.59 19.80
C VAL A 125 6.55 -9.76 18.63
N GLU A 126 7.74 -10.15 18.16
CA GLU A 126 8.38 -9.56 16.99
C GLU A 126 8.24 -10.43 15.74
N ILE A 127 7.53 -9.92 14.74
CA ILE A 127 7.46 -10.53 13.41
C ILE A 127 8.16 -9.62 12.40
N ARG A 128 9.12 -10.16 11.65
CA ARG A 128 9.86 -9.40 10.63
C ARG A 128 9.09 -9.38 9.31
N GLU A 129 9.08 -8.23 8.64
CA GLU A 129 8.51 -8.11 7.29
C GLU A 129 9.39 -8.84 6.27
N GLU A 130 8.78 -9.69 5.45
CA GLU A 130 9.45 -10.29 4.30
C GLU A 130 9.44 -9.34 3.10
N PRO A 131 10.56 -9.19 2.38
CA PRO A 131 10.58 -8.43 1.14
C PRO A 131 9.58 -8.99 0.12
N ALA A 132 8.49 -8.27 -0.13
CA ALA A 132 7.49 -8.71 -1.10
C ALA A 132 8.06 -8.63 -2.52
N PHE A 133 8.12 -9.75 -3.23
CA PHE A 133 8.57 -9.78 -4.62
C PHE A 133 7.66 -8.98 -5.56
N ALA A 134 8.26 -8.26 -6.51
CA ALA A 134 7.54 -7.50 -7.51
C ALA A 134 8.41 -7.22 -8.73
N VAL A 135 7.81 -7.29 -9.91
CA VAL A 135 8.45 -6.92 -11.17
C VAL A 135 8.28 -5.42 -11.48
N PHE A 136 9.17 -4.90 -12.31
CA PHE A 136 9.05 -3.63 -13.00
C PHE A 136 9.29 -3.81 -14.50
N LEU A 137 8.95 -2.78 -15.28
CA LEU A 137 9.16 -2.72 -16.73
C LEU A 137 10.27 -1.73 -17.03
N SER A 138 11.25 -2.17 -17.80
CA SER A 138 12.28 -1.30 -18.37
C SER A 138 11.67 -0.31 -19.37
N MET A 139 12.38 0.77 -19.68
CA MET A 139 11.94 1.71 -20.73
C MET A 139 11.79 1.02 -22.09
N ASN A 140 12.61 0.03 -22.42
CA ASN A 140 12.48 -0.73 -23.67
C ASN A 140 11.17 -1.52 -23.71
N GLU A 141 10.78 -2.15 -22.60
CA GLU A 141 9.49 -2.85 -22.50
C GLU A 141 8.31 -1.87 -22.57
N ILE A 142 8.41 -0.71 -21.93
CA ILE A 142 7.37 0.34 -22.00
C ILE A 142 7.21 0.84 -23.43
N SER A 143 8.32 1.09 -24.15
CA SER A 143 8.29 1.47 -25.56
C SER A 143 7.69 0.37 -26.44
N ARG A 144 8.06 -0.88 -26.21
CA ARG A 144 7.47 -2.03 -26.92
C ARG A 144 5.97 -2.14 -26.67
N ILE A 145 5.51 -1.92 -25.42
CA ILE A 145 4.08 -1.86 -25.10
C ILE A 145 3.44 -0.72 -25.89
N TYR A 146 4.04 0.48 -25.89
CA TYR A 146 3.48 1.65 -26.58
C TYR A 146 3.30 1.42 -28.09
N TYR A 147 4.34 0.91 -28.76
CA TYR A 147 4.32 0.71 -30.22
C TYR A 147 3.53 -0.51 -30.68
N TYR A 148 3.20 -1.45 -29.80
CA TYR A 148 2.49 -2.67 -30.16
C TYR A 148 1.15 -2.37 -30.83
N LYS A 149 0.94 -2.87 -32.05
CA LYS A 149 -0.29 -2.71 -32.82
C LYS A 149 -1.14 -3.98 -32.69
N PHE A 150 -2.39 -3.83 -32.24
CA PHE A 150 -3.33 -4.94 -32.15
C PHE A 150 -3.96 -5.22 -33.51
N GLU A 151 -4.37 -6.47 -33.74
CA GLU A 151 -5.25 -6.78 -34.87
C GLU A 151 -6.58 -6.02 -34.74
N ASN A 152 -6.99 -5.35 -35.84
CA ASN A 152 -8.14 -4.47 -35.88
C ASN A 152 -8.08 -3.33 -34.84
N GLN A 153 -6.97 -2.59 -34.80
CA GLN A 153 -6.78 -1.46 -33.88
C GLN A 153 -7.85 -0.35 -34.06
N ASP A 154 -8.45 0.09 -32.96
CA ASP A 154 -9.42 1.19 -32.91
C ASP A 154 -9.35 1.82 -31.50
N ARG A 155 -9.23 3.15 -31.43
CA ARG A 155 -9.15 3.92 -30.19
C ARG A 155 -10.30 3.64 -29.21
N ARG A 156 -11.45 3.17 -29.70
CA ARG A 156 -12.62 2.81 -28.89
C ARG A 156 -12.50 1.43 -28.26
N LYS A 157 -11.59 0.56 -28.73
CA LYS A 157 -11.44 -0.81 -28.23
C LYS A 157 -10.74 -0.83 -26.87
N ALA A 158 -11.28 -1.63 -25.96
CA ALA A 158 -10.81 -1.74 -24.60
C ALA A 158 -9.32 -2.11 -24.48
N ARG A 159 -8.79 -2.96 -25.37
CA ARG A 159 -7.38 -3.40 -25.34
C ARG A 159 -6.41 -2.22 -25.53
N GLU A 160 -6.68 -1.39 -26.54
CA GLU A 160 -5.90 -0.19 -26.84
C GLU A 160 -5.99 0.84 -25.72
N ARG A 161 -7.20 1.09 -25.23
CA ARG A 161 -7.46 1.97 -24.10
C ARG A 161 -6.68 1.57 -22.84
N ILE A 162 -6.62 0.27 -22.54
CA ILE A 162 -5.91 -0.28 -21.38
C ILE A 162 -4.39 -0.18 -21.54
N ARG A 163 -3.87 -0.50 -22.74
CA ARG A 163 -2.45 -0.34 -23.07
C ARG A 163 -2.01 1.10 -22.85
N ASP A 164 -2.73 2.05 -23.45
CA ASP A 164 -2.37 3.47 -23.38
C ASP A 164 -2.48 4.02 -21.96
N LEU A 165 -3.56 3.69 -21.24
CA LEU A 165 -3.73 4.09 -19.85
C LEU A 165 -2.62 3.53 -18.95
N PHE A 166 -2.17 2.30 -19.22
CA PHE A 166 -1.06 1.69 -18.48
C PHE A 166 0.27 2.39 -18.78
N VAL A 167 0.53 2.76 -20.05
CA VAL A 167 1.71 3.53 -20.45
C VAL A 167 1.73 4.90 -19.76
N ILE A 168 0.60 5.60 -19.67
CA ILE A 168 0.48 6.84 -18.87
C ILE A 168 0.90 6.60 -17.43
N GLY A 169 0.44 5.52 -16.80
CA GLY A 169 0.86 5.16 -15.43
C GLY A 169 2.37 4.92 -15.31
N CYS A 170 2.98 4.29 -16.32
CA CYS A 170 4.41 3.96 -16.35
C CYS A 170 5.29 5.21 -16.52
N LEU A 171 4.76 6.29 -17.09
CA LEU A 171 5.49 7.51 -17.41
C LEU A 171 5.13 8.71 -16.52
N THR A 172 4.10 8.58 -15.69
CA THR A 172 3.70 9.61 -14.71
C THR A 172 3.96 9.20 -13.27
N ALA A 173 4.27 7.93 -13.00
CA ALA A 173 4.42 7.38 -11.65
C ALA A 173 3.22 7.58 -10.71
N LEU A 174 2.06 7.98 -11.23
CA LEU A 174 0.84 8.15 -10.46
C LEU A 174 0.29 6.78 -10.02
N ARG A 175 -0.54 6.76 -8.97
CA ARG A 175 -1.30 5.54 -8.63
C ARG A 175 -2.44 5.36 -9.63
N TYR A 176 -2.93 4.13 -9.79
CA TYR A 176 -4.08 3.84 -10.66
C TYR A 176 -5.25 4.79 -10.42
N SER A 177 -5.63 4.99 -9.15
CA SER A 177 -6.71 5.89 -8.77
C SER A 177 -6.53 7.34 -9.24
N ASP A 178 -5.29 7.76 -9.45
CA ASP A 178 -4.94 9.12 -9.88
C ASP A 178 -4.81 9.21 -11.42
N TYR A 179 -4.12 8.26 -12.06
CA TYR A 179 -3.96 8.29 -13.53
C TYR A 179 -5.20 7.83 -14.29
N SER A 180 -6.04 6.96 -13.72
CA SER A 180 -7.32 6.53 -14.32
C SER A 180 -8.39 7.61 -14.34
N THR A 181 -8.10 8.77 -13.75
CA THR A 181 -8.99 9.92 -13.64
C THR A 181 -8.33 11.19 -14.19
N LEU A 182 -7.25 11.05 -14.96
CA LEU A 182 -6.65 12.19 -15.66
C LEU A 182 -7.60 12.65 -16.76
N THR A 183 -7.68 13.97 -16.92
CA THR A 183 -8.41 14.64 -18.00
C THR A 183 -7.48 15.63 -18.69
N ASN A 184 -7.93 16.20 -19.81
CA ASN A 184 -7.22 17.31 -20.48
C ASN A 184 -6.77 18.43 -19.55
N GLN A 185 -7.60 18.77 -18.55
CA GLN A 185 -7.30 19.86 -17.61
C GLN A 185 -6.06 19.58 -16.76
N ASN A 186 -5.65 18.30 -16.66
CA ASN A 186 -4.44 17.94 -15.92
C ASN A 186 -3.17 18.14 -16.74
N LEU A 187 -3.22 18.25 -18.08
CA LEU A 187 -2.05 18.51 -18.91
C LEU A 187 -1.93 20.01 -19.17
N VAL A 188 -1.02 20.67 -18.45
CA VAL A 188 -0.82 22.12 -18.50
C VAL A 188 0.63 22.43 -18.86
N ASN A 189 0.85 23.10 -19.99
CA ASN A 189 2.18 23.53 -20.47
C ASN A 189 3.22 22.38 -20.50
N GLY A 190 2.80 21.17 -20.91
CA GLY A 190 3.67 19.99 -20.95
C GLY A 190 3.90 19.31 -19.60
N TYR A 191 3.15 19.67 -18.56
CA TYR A 191 3.21 19.03 -17.24
C TYR A 191 1.86 18.40 -16.88
N ILE A 192 1.89 17.23 -16.26
CA ILE A 192 0.75 16.65 -15.56
C ILE A 192 0.67 17.25 -14.16
N VAL A 193 -0.41 17.98 -13.88
CA VAL A 193 -0.71 18.58 -12.59
C VAL A 193 -1.92 17.88 -11.97
N LYS A 194 -1.71 17.28 -10.78
CA LYS A 194 -2.76 16.54 -10.08
C LYS A 194 -2.61 16.58 -8.57
N ARG A 195 -3.72 16.75 -7.86
CA ARG A 195 -3.82 16.44 -6.44
C ARG A 195 -4.07 14.95 -6.23
N THR A 196 -3.15 14.27 -5.57
CA THR A 196 -3.21 12.81 -5.34
C THR A 196 -4.30 12.44 -4.34
N LYS A 197 -5.17 11.48 -4.69
CA LYS A 197 -6.33 11.09 -3.87
C LYS A 197 -5.94 10.53 -2.51
N LYS A 198 -4.90 9.69 -2.45
CA LYS A 198 -4.52 8.96 -1.22
C LYS A 198 -3.79 9.83 -0.20
N THR A 199 -2.90 10.69 -0.67
CA THR A 199 -1.96 11.45 0.18
C THR A 199 -2.28 12.94 0.26
N ASN A 200 -3.23 13.40 -0.54
CA ASN A 200 -3.66 14.79 -0.66
C ASN A 200 -2.51 15.76 -0.95
N VAL A 201 -1.55 15.30 -1.78
CA VAL A 201 -0.35 16.05 -2.19
C VAL A 201 -0.51 16.45 -3.65
N ASP A 202 -0.21 17.71 -3.95
CA ASP A 202 -0.14 18.23 -5.31
C ASP A 202 1.18 17.81 -5.96
N VAL A 203 1.09 17.14 -7.09
CA VAL A 203 2.24 16.73 -7.90
C VAL A 203 2.20 17.43 -9.24
N LYS A 204 3.38 17.87 -9.69
CA LYS A 204 3.63 18.45 -11.01
C LYS A 204 4.72 17.65 -11.69
N ILE A 205 4.37 16.98 -12.77
CA ILE A 205 5.19 15.93 -13.39
C ILE A 205 5.43 16.31 -14.85
N PRO A 206 6.68 16.39 -15.34
CA PRO A 206 6.94 16.59 -16.76
C PRO A 206 6.29 15.47 -17.59
N ALA A 207 5.50 15.82 -18.59
CA ALA A 207 4.85 14.83 -19.45
C ALA A 207 5.85 14.29 -20.46
N HIS A 208 6.07 12.97 -20.45
CA HIS A 208 6.82 12.27 -21.49
C HIS A 208 6.11 12.40 -22.84
N ASP A 209 6.84 12.35 -23.96
CA ASP A 209 6.27 12.57 -25.29
C ASP A 209 5.18 11.54 -25.64
N PHE A 210 5.40 10.25 -25.34
CA PHE A 210 4.34 9.22 -25.42
C PHE A 210 3.06 9.59 -24.63
N VAL A 211 3.18 10.27 -23.49
CA VAL A 211 1.99 10.72 -22.75
C VAL A 211 1.27 11.82 -23.54
N LYS A 212 2.00 12.78 -24.12
CA LYS A 212 1.41 13.85 -24.94
C LYS A 212 0.71 13.28 -26.18
N GLU A 213 1.37 12.36 -26.89
CA GLU A 213 0.82 11.66 -28.06
C GLU A 213 -0.47 10.89 -27.71
N ILE A 214 -0.49 10.22 -26.55
CA ILE A 214 -1.70 9.53 -26.08
C ILE A 214 -2.82 10.53 -25.78
N PHE A 215 -2.53 11.65 -25.12
CA PHE A 215 -3.54 12.68 -24.86
C PHE A 215 -4.12 13.22 -26.17
N GLU A 216 -3.28 13.53 -27.15
CA GLU A 216 -3.69 14.02 -28.47
C GLU A 216 -4.58 13.01 -29.21
N LYS A 217 -4.18 11.73 -29.22
CA LYS A 217 -4.95 10.64 -29.84
C LYS A 217 -6.40 10.52 -29.34
N TYR A 218 -6.60 10.77 -28.06
CA TYR A 218 -7.92 10.70 -27.42
C TYR A 218 -8.64 12.06 -27.41
N GLU A 219 -8.08 13.09 -28.04
CA GLU A 219 -8.57 14.48 -27.96
C GLU A 219 -8.75 14.91 -26.49
N GLY A 220 -7.99 14.26 -25.60
CA GLY A 220 -8.06 14.43 -24.16
C GLY A 220 -9.10 13.73 -23.35
N ASP A 221 -10.00 12.97 -23.99
CA ASP A 221 -10.89 12.05 -23.31
C ASP A 221 -10.16 10.72 -23.07
N ILE A 222 -9.18 10.77 -22.16
CA ILE A 222 -8.36 9.62 -21.82
C ILE A 222 -9.29 8.51 -21.33
N PRO A 223 -9.06 7.25 -21.73
CA PRO A 223 -9.82 6.12 -21.24
C PRO A 223 -9.89 6.04 -19.72
N CYS A 224 -11.03 6.44 -19.16
CA CYS A 224 -11.24 6.53 -17.72
C CYS A 224 -12.32 5.56 -17.24
N HIS A 225 -12.35 5.32 -15.92
CA HIS A 225 -13.44 4.65 -15.18
C HIS A 225 -13.54 3.12 -15.17
N LEU A 226 -12.50 2.38 -15.56
CA LEU A 226 -12.47 0.94 -15.26
C LEU A 226 -12.21 0.72 -13.76
N CYS A 227 -12.99 -0.17 -13.13
CA CYS A 227 -12.62 -0.65 -11.80
C CYS A 227 -11.25 -1.35 -11.88
N ILE A 228 -10.44 -1.20 -10.83
CA ILE A 228 -9.05 -1.66 -10.82
C ILE A 228 -8.94 -3.18 -11.06
N GLN A 229 -9.93 -3.96 -10.59
CA GLN A 229 -10.00 -5.40 -10.78
C GLN A 229 -10.16 -5.77 -12.25
N HIS A 230 -11.08 -5.11 -12.96
CA HIS A 230 -11.26 -5.33 -14.40
C HIS A 230 -10.04 -4.85 -15.18
N PHE A 231 -9.53 -3.66 -14.86
CA PHE A 231 -8.31 -3.15 -15.49
C PHE A 231 -7.16 -4.14 -15.37
N ASN A 232 -6.87 -4.66 -14.17
CA ASN A 232 -5.80 -5.64 -13.97
C ASN A 232 -6.05 -6.97 -14.71
N LYS A 233 -7.30 -7.45 -14.75
CA LYS A 233 -7.66 -8.68 -15.46
C LYS A 233 -7.38 -8.56 -16.96
N TYR A 234 -7.80 -7.46 -17.57
CA TYR A 234 -7.59 -7.21 -19.01
C TYR A 234 -6.15 -6.82 -19.33
N LEU A 235 -5.49 -6.07 -18.45
CA LEU A 235 -4.07 -5.70 -18.57
C LEU A 235 -3.21 -6.95 -18.75
N LYS A 236 -3.42 -8.00 -17.94
CA LYS A 236 -2.67 -9.25 -18.07
C LYS A 236 -2.84 -9.92 -19.42
N ARG A 237 -4.06 -9.90 -19.99
CA ARG A 237 -4.32 -10.44 -21.33
C ARG A 237 -3.57 -9.64 -22.40
N VAL A 238 -3.61 -8.31 -22.30
CA VAL A 238 -2.87 -7.43 -23.19
C VAL A 238 -1.36 -7.67 -23.10
N MET A 239 -0.81 -7.78 -21.89
CA MET A 239 0.62 -8.03 -21.68
C MET A 239 1.07 -9.40 -22.20
N ARG A 240 0.21 -10.42 -22.10
CA ARG A 240 0.43 -11.74 -22.69
C ARG A 240 0.47 -11.67 -24.22
N GLU A 241 -0.48 -10.96 -24.84
CA GLU A 241 -0.56 -10.76 -26.30
C GLU A 241 0.65 -9.98 -26.83
N ILE A 242 1.14 -8.98 -26.09
CA ILE A 242 2.37 -8.25 -26.38
C ILE A 242 3.61 -9.15 -26.29
N GLY A 243 3.54 -10.25 -25.53
CA GLY A 243 4.59 -11.27 -25.41
C GLY A 243 5.57 -11.06 -24.25
N LEU A 244 5.16 -10.46 -23.13
CA LEU A 244 5.99 -10.33 -21.93
C LEU A 244 6.07 -11.65 -21.14
N ASN A 245 6.66 -12.66 -21.77
CA ASN A 245 6.61 -14.06 -21.32
C ASN A 245 7.87 -14.52 -20.57
N ASP A 246 8.77 -13.59 -20.22
CA ASP A 246 9.99 -13.92 -19.48
C ASP A 246 9.63 -14.64 -18.17
N LYS A 247 10.31 -15.77 -17.90
CA LYS A 247 10.08 -16.54 -16.68
C LYS A 247 10.75 -15.85 -15.50
N VAL A 248 9.98 -15.65 -14.45
CA VAL A 248 10.39 -15.01 -13.21
C VAL A 248 10.13 -15.96 -12.05
N THR A 249 11.19 -16.37 -11.37
CA THR A 249 11.12 -17.22 -10.18
C THR A 249 11.24 -16.37 -8.94
N TYR A 250 10.35 -16.57 -7.98
CA TYR A 250 10.39 -15.87 -6.69
C TYR A 250 9.81 -16.72 -5.58
N SER A 251 10.18 -16.38 -4.35
CA SER A 251 9.74 -17.09 -3.14
C SER A 251 8.92 -16.18 -2.23
N PHE A 252 8.02 -16.79 -1.46
CA PHE A 252 7.25 -16.12 -0.41
C PHE A 252 6.84 -17.13 0.65
N THR A 253 6.65 -16.69 1.89
CA THR A 253 6.14 -17.57 2.95
C THR A 253 4.61 -17.57 2.99
N LYS A 254 4.03 -18.77 3.03
CA LYS A 254 2.60 -19.02 3.20
C LYS A 254 2.45 -20.25 4.09
N ALA A 255 1.53 -20.19 5.05
CA ALA A 255 1.30 -21.31 5.97
C ALA A 255 2.56 -21.80 6.69
N GLY A 256 3.38 -20.86 7.17
CA GLY A 256 4.67 -21.16 7.84
C GLY A 256 5.74 -21.78 6.95
N LYS A 257 5.52 -21.91 5.63
CA LYS A 257 6.45 -22.57 4.70
C LYS A 257 6.86 -21.66 3.56
N LEU A 258 8.14 -21.73 3.18
CA LEU A 258 8.65 -21.03 2.01
C LEU A 258 8.16 -21.72 0.73
N HIS A 259 7.49 -20.96 -0.13
CA HIS A 259 7.05 -21.43 -1.43
C HIS A 259 7.81 -20.70 -2.53
N THR A 260 8.45 -21.45 -3.42
CA THR A 260 9.09 -20.93 -4.64
C THR A 260 8.19 -21.23 -5.84
N VAL A 261 7.89 -20.21 -6.64
CA VAL A 261 7.08 -20.35 -7.84
C VAL A 261 7.74 -19.66 -9.03
N THR A 262 7.54 -20.22 -10.22
CA THR A 262 7.96 -19.60 -11.48
C THR A 262 6.71 -19.17 -12.23
N LYS A 263 6.69 -17.91 -12.67
CA LYS A 263 5.60 -17.31 -13.43
C LYS A 263 6.11 -16.54 -14.62
N GLU A 264 5.28 -16.37 -15.63
CA GLU A 264 5.60 -15.46 -16.73
C GLU A 264 5.41 -14.00 -16.27
N LYS A 265 6.26 -13.09 -16.77
CA LYS A 265 6.29 -11.70 -16.32
C LYS A 265 4.91 -11.02 -16.42
N TRP A 266 4.16 -11.27 -17.50
CA TRP A 266 2.80 -10.73 -17.68
C TRP A 266 1.84 -11.13 -16.55
N GLU A 267 2.00 -12.29 -15.92
CA GLU A 267 1.16 -12.72 -14.81
C GLU A 267 1.35 -11.85 -13.55
N LEU A 268 2.53 -11.23 -13.43
CA LEU A 268 2.95 -10.42 -12.30
C LEU A 268 2.67 -8.93 -12.51
N ILE A 269 2.28 -8.54 -13.72
CA ILE A 269 1.93 -7.16 -14.06
C ILE A 269 0.55 -6.81 -13.48
N SER A 270 0.48 -5.63 -12.86
CA SER A 270 -0.74 -4.99 -12.37
C SER A 270 -0.63 -3.49 -12.57
N SER A 271 -1.71 -2.74 -12.31
CA SER A 271 -1.69 -1.28 -12.32
C SER A 271 -0.60 -0.67 -11.44
N HIS A 272 -0.21 -1.34 -10.35
CA HIS A 272 0.85 -0.85 -9.48
C HIS A 272 2.26 -1.07 -10.06
N THR A 273 2.42 -2.03 -10.98
CA THR A 273 3.65 -2.22 -11.74
C THR A 273 4.01 -0.95 -12.51
N ALA A 274 3.02 -0.18 -12.99
CA ALA A 274 3.24 1.08 -13.69
C ALA A 274 4.05 2.07 -12.84
N ARG A 275 3.57 2.35 -11.62
CA ARG A 275 4.25 3.26 -10.69
C ARG A 275 5.64 2.78 -10.27
N ARG A 276 5.80 1.46 -10.04
CA ARG A 276 7.11 0.87 -9.72
C ARG A 276 8.10 1.00 -10.87
N SER A 277 7.63 0.79 -12.10
CA SER A 277 8.43 0.95 -13.32
C SER A 277 8.88 2.38 -13.48
N ALA A 278 7.97 3.34 -13.33
CA ALA A 278 8.29 4.76 -13.39
C ALA A 278 9.37 5.16 -12.36
N ALA A 279 9.17 4.78 -11.08
CA ALA A 279 10.11 5.10 -10.01
C ALA A 279 11.47 4.43 -10.22
N THR A 280 11.50 3.16 -10.61
CA THR A 280 12.73 2.40 -10.84
C THR A 280 13.48 2.94 -12.05
N ASN A 281 12.81 3.23 -13.16
CA ASN A 281 13.46 3.79 -14.36
C ASN A 281 14.01 5.19 -14.12
N MET A 282 13.27 6.08 -13.43
CA MET A 282 13.79 7.40 -13.04
C MET A 282 15.04 7.28 -12.17
N TYR A 283 15.03 6.37 -11.21
CA TYR A 283 16.18 6.11 -10.34
C TYR A 283 17.38 5.56 -11.13
N LEU A 284 17.15 4.61 -12.04
CA LEU A 284 18.18 4.02 -12.91
C LEU A 284 18.84 5.01 -13.86
N THR A 285 18.22 6.16 -14.16
CA THR A 285 18.87 7.18 -14.97
C THR A 285 20.16 7.72 -14.34
N GLY A 286 20.27 7.64 -13.00
CA GLY A 286 21.40 8.19 -12.23
C GLY A 286 21.51 9.72 -12.28
N ARG A 287 20.64 10.42 -13.02
CA ARG A 287 20.71 11.87 -13.24
C ARG A 287 19.86 12.67 -12.25
N MET A 288 18.81 12.06 -11.72
CA MET A 288 17.87 12.70 -10.80
C MET A 288 18.21 12.35 -9.36
N LYS A 289 18.17 13.33 -8.46
CA LYS A 289 18.36 13.08 -7.03
C LYS A 289 17.15 12.31 -6.47
N THR A 290 17.38 11.42 -5.51
CA THR A 290 16.33 10.66 -4.82
C THR A 290 15.18 11.55 -4.35
N LEU A 291 15.50 12.71 -3.76
CA LEU A 291 14.52 13.68 -3.27
C LEU A 291 13.62 14.25 -4.39
N GLU A 292 14.15 14.47 -5.58
CA GLU A 292 13.41 14.98 -6.74
C GLU A 292 12.40 13.95 -7.23
N ILE A 293 12.86 12.69 -7.37
CA ILE A 293 11.99 11.57 -7.74
C ILE A 293 10.91 11.37 -6.68
N MET A 294 11.24 11.45 -5.39
CA MET A 294 10.27 11.33 -4.30
C MET A 294 9.19 12.42 -4.35
N ARG A 295 9.56 13.67 -4.61
CA ARG A 295 8.60 14.79 -4.76
C ARG A 295 7.68 14.57 -5.95
N LEU A 296 8.24 14.19 -7.11
CA LEU A 296 7.49 13.91 -8.33
C LEU A 296 6.51 12.75 -8.14
N THR A 297 6.96 11.68 -7.49
CA THR A 297 6.14 10.50 -7.24
C THR A 297 5.19 10.68 -6.06
N GLY A 298 5.36 11.68 -5.20
CA GLY A 298 4.54 11.93 -4.02
C GLY A 298 4.80 10.97 -2.86
N HIS A 299 6.07 10.58 -2.64
CA HIS A 299 6.51 9.83 -1.45
C HIS A 299 7.01 10.81 -0.37
N ARG A 300 6.58 10.59 0.87
CA ARG A 300 6.95 11.45 2.02
C ARG A 300 8.21 10.97 2.77
N SER A 301 8.54 9.68 2.67
CA SER A 301 9.72 9.11 3.34
C SER A 301 10.51 8.21 2.39
N GLU A 302 11.82 8.19 2.57
CA GLU A 302 12.76 7.42 1.74
C GLU A 302 12.50 5.92 1.85
N GLN A 303 12.27 5.41 3.07
CA GLN A 303 11.94 4.01 3.30
C GLN A 303 10.73 3.55 2.47
N ASN A 304 9.69 4.39 2.38
CA ASN A 304 8.52 4.08 1.56
C ASN A 304 8.83 4.19 0.06
N PHE A 305 9.74 5.06 -0.36
CA PHE A 305 10.16 5.20 -1.75
C PHE A 305 10.99 3.99 -2.21
N PHE A 306 11.98 3.55 -1.42
CA PHE A 306 12.84 2.41 -1.76
C PHE A 306 12.05 1.09 -1.89
N ARG A 307 10.90 0.95 -1.21
CA ARG A 307 9.97 -0.18 -1.44
C ARG A 307 9.41 -0.26 -2.88
N TYR A 308 9.47 0.82 -3.65
CA TYR A 308 9.05 0.87 -5.07
C TYR A 308 10.20 0.59 -6.03
N ILE A 309 11.44 0.78 -5.60
CA ILE A 309 12.63 0.53 -6.40
C ILE A 309 12.85 -0.98 -6.46
N ARG A 310 12.76 -1.55 -7.66
CA ARG A 310 12.83 -3.00 -7.89
C ARG A 310 14.06 -3.39 -8.69
N LEU A 311 15.22 -2.93 -8.22
CA LEU A 311 16.51 -3.29 -8.80
C LEU A 311 16.86 -4.72 -8.44
N THR A 312 17.26 -5.48 -9.45
CA THR A 312 18.00 -6.73 -9.26
C THR A 312 19.48 -6.43 -9.05
N HIS A 313 20.23 -7.41 -8.51
CA HIS A 313 21.68 -7.29 -8.43
C HIS A 313 22.32 -7.04 -9.82
N ASP A 314 21.76 -7.66 -10.87
CA ASP A 314 22.20 -7.45 -12.24
C ASP A 314 21.94 -6.02 -12.73
N ASP A 315 20.78 -5.44 -12.40
CA ASP A 315 20.47 -4.06 -12.76
C ASP A 315 21.44 -3.08 -12.08
N THR A 316 21.73 -3.30 -10.80
CA THR A 316 22.71 -2.50 -10.05
C THR A 316 24.12 -2.65 -10.63
N ALA A 317 24.55 -3.88 -10.91
CA ALA A 317 25.87 -4.14 -11.48
C ALA A 317 26.02 -3.47 -12.85
N ARG A 318 25.01 -3.58 -13.72
CA ARG A 318 24.99 -2.92 -15.03
C ARG A 318 25.05 -1.39 -14.89
N SER A 319 24.27 -0.79 -13.98
CA SER A 319 24.23 0.66 -13.84
C SER A 319 25.56 1.27 -13.38
N ILE A 320 26.33 0.56 -12.55
CA ILE A 320 27.61 1.06 -12.02
C ILE A 320 28.84 0.61 -12.83
N SER A 321 28.72 -0.42 -13.67
CA SER A 321 29.82 -0.91 -14.54
C SER A 321 30.41 0.16 -15.49
N GLY A 322 29.67 1.25 -15.71
CA GLY A 322 30.09 2.40 -16.50
C GLY A 322 30.99 3.40 -15.77
N ASP A 323 31.06 3.33 -14.44
CA ASP A 323 31.70 4.35 -13.60
C ASP A 323 33.23 4.32 -13.71
N MET A 324 33.86 5.49 -13.55
CA MET A 324 35.32 5.63 -13.55
C MET A 324 35.99 4.84 -12.42
N PHE A 325 35.27 4.52 -11.34
CA PHE A 325 35.78 3.61 -10.31
C PHE A 325 36.10 2.21 -10.88
N PHE A 326 35.31 1.72 -11.84
CA PHE A 326 35.47 0.39 -12.44
C PHE A 326 36.20 0.40 -13.79
N ARG A 327 36.53 1.58 -14.32
CA ARG A 327 37.17 1.75 -15.63
C ARG A 327 38.49 2.50 -15.45
N LYS A 328 39.54 2.05 -16.15
CA LYS A 328 40.87 2.66 -16.10
C LYS A 328 40.88 4.09 -16.63
#